data_AF-A0A087DZ25-F1
#
_entry.id   AF-A0A087DZ25-F1
#
_cell.length_a   1.000
_cell.length_b   1.000
_cell.length_c   1.000
_cell.angle_alpha   90.00
_cell.angle_beta   90.00
_cell.angle_gamma   90.00
#
_symmetry.space_group_name_H-M   'P 1'
#
loop_
_entity.id
_entity.type
_entity.pdbx_description
1 polymer ?
#
loop_
_entity_poly.entity_id
_entity_poly.type
_entity_poly.pdbx_seq_one_letter_code
_entity_poly.pdbx_strand_id
1 'polypeptide(L)' 'MTVPMPIRQDIRRYEMEGLSRSAIAERLGISRNTVAKYADMEDFSPRPEARPEQSRSRVEP' A
#
# COMPACT_ATOMS: atom_id res chain seq x y z
N MET A 1 -8.40 4.28 14.52
CA MET A 1 -7.82 2.91 14.57
C MET A 1 -7.26 2.60 13.19
N THR A 2 -5.97 2.24 13.13
CA THR A 2 -5.16 2.08 11.90
C THR A 2 -5.70 0.98 10.99
N VAL A 3 -5.92 1.33 9.72
CA VAL A 3 -6.30 0.42 8.64
C VAL A 3 -5.20 -0.62 8.43
N PRO A 4 -5.50 -1.93 8.29
CA PRO A 4 -4.48 -2.95 8.02
C PRO A 4 -3.85 -2.72 6.64
N MET A 5 -2.67 -2.10 6.60
CA MET A 5 -1.86 -1.86 5.40
C MET A 5 -0.47 -2.55 5.45
N PRO A 6 -0.39 -3.89 5.57
CA PRO A 6 0.77 -4.62 5.03
C PRO A 6 0.39 -5.32 3.70
N ILE A 7 -0.64 -6.18 3.73
CA ILE A 7 -0.90 -7.16 2.67
C ILE A 7 -1.20 -6.52 1.31
N ARG A 8 -2.04 -5.48 1.25
CA ARG A 8 -2.38 -4.81 -0.03
C ARG A 8 -1.19 -4.07 -0.64
N GLN A 9 -0.35 -3.47 0.21
CA GLN A 9 0.83 -2.74 -0.26
C GLN A 9 1.90 -3.71 -0.79
N ASP A 10 2.06 -4.86 -0.13
CA ASP A 10 2.94 -5.93 -0.61
C ASP A 10 2.43 -6.56 -1.91
N ILE A 11 1.12 -6.84 -2.03
CA ILE A 11 0.52 -7.32 -3.29
C ILE A 11 0.83 -6.36 -4.44
N ARG A 12 0.61 -5.05 -4.25
CA ARG A 12 0.89 -4.05 -5.28
C ARG A 12 2.36 -3.93 -5.61
N ARG A 13 3.24 -3.99 -4.61
CA ARG A 13 4.68 -3.98 -4.82
C ARG A 13 5.08 -5.15 -5.72
N TYR A 14 4.60 -6.36 -5.42
CA TYR A 14 4.92 -7.53 -6.21
C TYR A 14 4.26 -7.54 -7.61
N GLU A 15 3.04 -7.02 -7.77
CA GLU A 15 2.43 -6.84 -9.09
C GLU A 15 3.23 -5.83 -9.94
N MET A 16 3.73 -4.73 -9.35
CA MET A 16 4.62 -3.77 -10.04
C MET A 16 5.98 -4.37 -10.39
N GLU A 17 6.49 -5.30 -9.58
CA GLU A 17 7.67 -6.11 -9.88
C GLU A 17 7.40 -7.18 -10.97
N GLY A 18 6.14 -7.34 -11.41
CA GLY A 18 5.74 -8.29 -12.46
C GLY A 18 5.47 -9.71 -11.98
N LEU A 19 5.33 -9.93 -10.67
CA LEU A 19 4.98 -11.25 -10.15
C LEU A 19 3.53 -11.61 -10.50
N SER A 20 3.31 -12.89 -10.81
CA SER A 20 1.96 -13.41 -11.00
C SER A 20 1.20 -13.48 -9.68
N ARG A 21 -0.13 -13.35 -9.74
CA ARG A 21 -1.01 -13.46 -8.55
C ARG A 21 -0.83 -14.77 -7.77
N SER A 22 -0.41 -15.86 -8.44
CA SER A 22 -0.09 -17.13 -7.77
C SER A 22 1.24 -17.06 -7.00
N ALA A 23 2.28 -16.47 -7.59
CA ALA A 23 3.57 -16.28 -6.89
C ALA A 23 3.43 -15.33 -5.69
N ILE A 24 2.58 -14.31 -5.81
CA ILE A 24 2.26 -13.39 -4.71
C ILE A 24 1.55 -14.13 -3.57
N ALA A 25 0.59 -15.01 -3.91
CA ALA A 25 -0.16 -15.82 -2.95
C ALA A 25 0.78 -16.73 -2.14
N GLU A 26 1.69 -17.42 -2.83
CA GLU A 26 2.71 -18.27 -2.20
C GLU A 26 3.64 -17.46 -1.28
N ARG A 27 4.12 -16.31 -1.74
CA ARG A 27 5.06 -15.47 -0.99
C ARG A 27 4.44 -14.82 0.24
N LEU A 28 3.15 -14.51 0.18
CA LEU A 28 2.39 -13.94 1.30
C LEU A 28 1.70 -15.00 2.18
N GLY A 29 1.73 -16.28 1.79
CA GLY A 29 1.06 -17.36 2.52
C GLY A 29 -0.47 -17.22 2.53
N ILE A 30 -1.06 -16.62 1.50
CA ILE A 30 -2.50 -16.36 1.39
C ILE A 30 -3.09 -17.03 0.15
N SER A 31 -4.42 -17.08 0.05
CA SER A 31 -5.07 -17.62 -1.14
C SER A 31 -4.94 -16.68 -2.34
N ARG A 32 -4.91 -17.24 -3.55
CA ARG A 32 -4.98 -16.47 -4.80
C ARG A 32 -6.23 -15.58 -4.88
N ASN A 33 -7.35 -16.03 -4.32
CA ASN A 33 -8.59 -15.23 -4.24
C ASN A 33 -8.41 -14.00 -3.33
N THR A 34 -7.66 -14.14 -2.24
CA THR A 34 -7.29 -13.02 -1.37
C THR A 34 -6.45 -12.01 -2.14
N VAL A 35 -5.47 -12.48 -2.92
CA VAL A 35 -4.65 -11.60 -3.78
C VAL A 35 -5.53 -10.84 -4.77
N ALA A 36 -6.40 -11.53 -5.52
CA ALA A 36 -7.31 -10.88 -6.47
C ALA A 36 -8.20 -9.82 -5.80
N LYS A 37 -8.85 -10.17 -4.68
CA LYS A 37 -9.70 -9.25 -3.92
C LYS A 37 -8.99 -7.94 -3.56
N TYR A 38 -7.73 -8.01 -3.11
CA TYR A 38 -6.96 -6.83 -2.69
C TYR A 38 -6.26 -6.10 -3.84
N ALA A 39 -5.89 -6.81 -4.91
CA ALA A 39 -5.35 -6.21 -6.13
C ALA A 39 -6.43 -5.39 -6.87
N ASP A 40 -7.63 -5.96 -6.98
CA ASP A 40 -8.77 -5.35 -7.68
C ASP A 40 -9.50 -4.28 -6.82
N MET A 41 -9.10 -4.12 -5.55
CA MET A 41 -9.58 -3.01 -4.71
C MET A 41 -9.00 -1.68 -5.18
N GLU A 42 -9.89 -0.80 -5.66
CA GLU A 42 -9.59 0.60 -5.98
C GLU A 42 -8.89 1.31 -4.82
N ASP A 43 -8.02 2.26 -5.19
CA ASP A 43 -7.26 3.02 -4.21
C ASP A 43 -8.08 4.12 -3.55
N PHE A 44 -8.72 3.77 -2.44
CA PHE A 44 -9.31 4.71 -1.50
C PHE A 44 -8.36 5.08 -0.36
N SER A 45 -7.06 4.79 -0.49
CA SER A 45 -6.11 5.26 0.52
C SER A 45 -6.16 6.79 0.46
N PRO A 46 -6.26 7.50 1.60
CA PRO A 46 -6.17 8.94 1.59
C PRO A 46 -4.85 9.27 0.91
N ARG A 47 -4.95 9.92 -0.26
CA ARG A 47 -3.78 10.40 -0.99
C ARG A 47 -3.07 11.29 0.03
N PRO A 48 -1.82 11.01 0.42
CA PRO A 48 -1.16 11.79 1.46
C PRO A 48 -1.26 13.23 0.99
N GLU A 49 -1.99 14.06 1.74
CA GLU A 49 -2.03 15.50 1.50
C GLU A 49 -0.58 15.90 1.38
N ALA A 50 -0.22 16.40 0.19
CA ALA A 50 1.13 16.82 -0.10
C ALA A 50 1.56 17.64 1.09
N ARG A 51 2.55 17.11 1.82
CA ARG A 51 3.03 17.63 3.10
C ARG A 51 3.11 19.16 2.92
N PRO A 52 2.34 20.00 3.66
CA PRO A 52 2.55 21.42 3.55
C PRO A 52 4.02 21.60 3.89
N GLU A 53 4.75 22.12 2.91
CA GLU A 53 6.15 22.43 3.00
C GLU A 53 6.36 23.00 4.41
N GLN A 54 7.24 22.38 5.19
CA GLN A 54 7.70 22.96 6.43
C GLN A 54 8.40 24.27 6.04
N SER A 55 7.60 25.31 5.83
CA SER A 55 7.99 26.69 5.93
C SER A 55 8.62 26.82 7.29
N ARG A 56 9.94 26.92 7.24
CA ARG A 56 10.82 27.28 8.34
C ARG A 56 10.19 28.45 9.09
N SER A 57 9.53 28.17 10.19
CA SER A 57 9.12 29.16 11.18
C SER A 57 8.95 28.45 12.51
N ARG A 58 10.05 27.83 12.98
CA ARG A 58 10.27 27.69 14.40
C ARG A 58 11.04 28.92 14.84
N VAL A 59 10.26 29.91 15.29
CA VAL A 59 10.54 30.90 16.33
C VAL A 59 11.98 30.86 16.85
N GLU A 60 12.73 31.94 16.60
CA GLU A 60 13.80 32.34 17.52
C GLU A 60 13.30 33.53 18.37
N PRO A 61 13.65 33.57 19.67
CA PRO A 61 13.26 34.63 20.61
C PRO A 61 13.99 35.96 20.40
#